data_AF-A0A819E4V4-F1
#
_entry.id   AF-A0A819E4V4-F1
#
_cell.length_a   1.000
_cell.length_b   1.000
_cell.length_c   1.000
_cell.angle_alpha   90.00
_cell.angle_beta   90.00
_cell.angle_gamma   90.00
#
_symmetry.space_group_name_H-M   'P 1'
#
loop_
_entity.id
_entity.type
_entity.pdbx_description
1 polymer ?
#
loop_
_entity_poly.entity_id
_entity_poly.type
_entity_poly.pdbx_seq_one_letter_code
_entity_poly.pdbx_strand_id
1 'polypeptide(L)'
;IIESISGQLKPINATQVAPGGGGTDIDPWTDHGVPGASLLNDNSDYFAYHHSRGDMMNVLNSTDVDLAAAVWAVYAFAIANLEHRLPR
;
A
#
# COMPACT_ATOMS: atom_id res chain seq x y z
N ILE A 1 -11.28 10.52 -2.40
CA ILE A 1 -9.97 10.71 -3.09
C ILE A 1 -9.35 9.36 -3.42
N ILE A 2 -9.02 8.53 -2.43
CA ILE A 2 -8.39 7.21 -2.64
C ILE A 2 -9.16 6.31 -3.62
N GLU A 3 -10.47 6.11 -3.40
CA GLU A 3 -11.33 5.34 -4.32
C GLU A 3 -11.37 5.91 -5.75
N SER A 4 -11.24 7.22 -5.92
CA SER A 4 -11.20 7.83 -7.25
C SER A 4 -9.90 7.55 -7.98
N ILE A 5 -8.79 7.38 -7.25
CA ILE A 5 -7.48 7.06 -7.83
C ILE A 5 -7.42 5.57 -8.22
N SER A 6 -8.08 4.70 -7.45
CA SER A 6 -8.02 3.24 -7.66
C SER A 6 -8.47 2.80 -9.05
N GLY A 7 -9.32 3.57 -9.74
CA GLY A 7 -9.72 3.30 -11.13
C GLY A 7 -8.55 3.21 -12.12
N GLN A 8 -7.43 3.90 -11.85
CA GLN A 8 -6.22 3.84 -12.67
C GLN A 8 -5.51 2.48 -12.57
N LEU A 9 -5.79 1.70 -11.52
CA LEU A 9 -5.19 0.40 -11.24
C LEU A 9 -6.00 -0.77 -11.84
N LYS A 10 -7.08 -0.50 -12.58
CA LYS A 10 -7.90 -1.51 -13.25
C LYS A 10 -7.09 -2.50 -14.12
N PRO A 11 -6.05 -2.08 -14.89
CA PRO A 11 -5.27 -3.01 -15.71
C PRO A 11 -4.54 -4.11 -14.92
N ILE A 12 -4.29 -3.88 -13.63
CA ILE A 12 -3.60 -4.84 -12.74
C ILE A 12 -4.52 -5.44 -11.67
N ASN A 13 -5.83 -5.25 -11.80
CA ASN A 13 -6.84 -5.76 -10.86
C ASN A 13 -6.64 -5.35 -9.38
N ALA A 14 -6.06 -4.17 -9.14
CA ALA A 14 -5.76 -3.66 -7.78
C ALA A 14 -6.65 -2.46 -7.40
N THR A 15 -7.95 -2.54 -7.67
CA THR A 15 -8.89 -1.41 -7.46
C THR A 15 -9.59 -1.41 -6.11
N GLN A 16 -9.40 -2.45 -5.30
CA GLN A 16 -10.03 -2.58 -3.98
C GLN A 16 -9.48 -1.54 -3.00
N VAL A 17 -10.40 -0.88 -2.30
CA VAL A 17 -10.10 0.04 -1.20
C VAL A 17 -11.00 -0.36 -0.04
N ALA A 18 -10.43 -0.44 1.15
CA ALA A 18 -11.14 -0.81 2.37
C ALA A 18 -10.70 0.10 3.53
N PRO A 19 -11.59 0.37 4.49
CA PRO A 19 -11.22 1.07 5.72
C PRO A 19 -10.34 0.18 6.63
N GLY A 20 -9.65 0.79 7.58
CA GLY A 20 -8.90 0.06 8.62
C GLY A 20 -7.46 -0.29 8.26
N GLY A 21 -6.87 0.39 7.28
CA GLY A 21 -5.42 0.34 7.07
C GLY A 21 -4.63 0.94 8.24
N GLY A 22 -3.30 0.81 8.20
CA GLY A 22 -2.40 1.28 9.27
C GLY A 22 -0.98 0.77 9.06
N GLY A 23 -0.11 1.03 10.01
CA GLY A 23 1.25 0.54 9.98
C GLY A 23 2.10 1.17 11.07
N THR A 24 2.91 0.36 11.72
CA THR A 24 3.69 0.75 12.91
C THR A 24 4.43 2.09 12.76
N ASP A 25 4.96 2.37 11.57
CA ASP A 25 5.71 3.60 11.29
C ASP A 25 4.83 4.84 11.04
N ILE A 26 3.56 4.66 10.66
CA ILE A 26 2.61 5.74 10.34
C ILE A 26 1.53 5.93 11.40
N ASP A 27 1.30 4.93 12.25
CA ASP A 27 0.26 4.96 13.30
C ASP A 27 0.34 6.23 14.18
N PRO A 28 1.53 6.70 14.63
CA PRO A 28 1.63 7.94 15.40
C PRO A 28 1.11 9.17 14.66
N TRP A 29 1.18 9.21 13.33
CA TRP A 29 0.65 10.31 12.53
C TRP A 29 -0.85 10.17 12.31
N THR A 30 -1.33 8.97 12.01
CA THR A 30 -2.75 8.72 11.79
C THR A 30 -3.58 8.94 13.06
N ASP A 31 -3.01 8.63 14.22
CA ASP A 31 -3.61 8.89 15.53
C ASP A 31 -3.77 10.39 15.82
N HIS A 32 -2.97 11.24 15.17
CA HIS A 32 -3.03 12.70 15.27
C HIS A 32 -3.77 13.36 14.10
N GLY A 33 -4.47 12.59 13.27
CA GLY A 33 -5.34 13.11 12.21
C GLY A 33 -4.67 13.26 10.84
N VAL A 34 -3.41 12.85 10.68
CA VAL A 34 -2.75 12.80 9.37
C VAL A 34 -3.36 11.63 8.58
N PRO A 35 -3.86 11.83 7.34
CA PRO A 35 -4.37 10.72 6.54
C PRO A 35 -3.27 9.69 6.23
N GLY A 36 -3.57 8.42 6.48
CA GLY A 36 -2.69 7.29 6.17
C GLY A 36 -3.38 6.21 5.34
N ALA A 37 -2.57 5.34 4.73
CA ALA A 37 -3.03 4.18 3.99
C ALA A 37 -1.94 3.10 4.01
N SER A 38 -2.36 1.85 3.84
CA SER A 38 -1.47 0.69 3.72
C SER A 38 -1.87 -0.15 2.51
N LEU A 39 -0.94 -0.94 2.00
CA LEU A 39 -1.22 -1.88 0.92
C LEU A 39 -2.05 -3.05 1.47
N LEU A 40 -3.22 -3.28 0.89
CA LEU A 40 -4.01 -4.48 1.15
C LEU A 40 -3.52 -5.60 0.22
N ASN A 41 -2.51 -6.35 0.65
CA ASN A 41 -1.96 -7.49 -0.08
C ASN A 41 -2.45 -8.83 0.48
N ASP A 42 -2.32 -9.89 -0.31
CA ASP A 42 -2.34 -11.25 0.25
C ASP A 42 -1.07 -11.44 1.09
N ASN A 43 -1.27 -11.67 2.38
CA ASN A 43 -0.19 -11.75 3.36
C ASN A 43 -0.24 -13.08 4.14
N SER A 44 -0.89 -14.10 3.56
CA SER A 44 -1.11 -15.41 4.19
C SER A 44 0.20 -16.11 4.61
N ASP A 45 1.26 -15.96 3.82
CA ASP A 45 2.57 -16.58 4.08
C ASP A 45 3.52 -15.71 4.93
N TYR A 46 3.13 -14.49 5.32
CA TYR A 46 4.01 -13.54 6.00
C TYR A 46 4.68 -14.14 7.23
N PHE A 47 3.89 -14.73 8.12
CA PHE A 47 4.39 -15.30 9.38
C PHE A 47 5.11 -16.64 9.23
N ALA A 48 5.08 -17.25 8.04
CA ALA A 48 5.89 -18.43 7.77
C ALA A 48 7.39 -18.08 7.68
N TYR A 49 7.72 -16.87 7.22
CA TYR A 49 9.10 -16.44 6.98
C TYR A 49 9.55 -15.30 7.90
N HIS A 50 8.64 -14.44 8.36
CA HIS A 50 8.93 -13.29 9.21
C HIS A 50 9.82 -13.65 10.42
N HIS A 51 10.90 -12.88 10.60
CA HIS A 51 11.88 -13.08 11.68
C HIS A 51 12.53 -14.49 11.70
N SER A 52 12.64 -15.14 10.56
CA SER A 52 13.30 -16.44 10.42
C SER A 52 14.49 -16.38 9.44
N ARG A 53 15.25 -17.47 9.37
CA ARG A 53 16.29 -17.65 8.33
C ARG A 53 15.69 -17.87 6.93
N GLY A 54 14.38 -18.07 6.82
CA GLY A 54 13.68 -18.24 5.53
C GLY A 54 13.30 -16.92 4.85
N ASP A 55 13.43 -15.79 5.55
CA ASP A 55 13.24 -14.45 4.97
C ASP A 55 14.43 -14.11 4.06
N MET A 56 14.33 -14.55 2.81
CA MET A 56 15.39 -14.54 1.81
C MET A 56 14.82 -14.26 0.43
N MET A 57 15.66 -13.79 -0.51
CA MET A 57 15.23 -13.41 -1.86
C MET A 57 14.51 -14.52 -2.64
N ASN A 58 14.71 -15.79 -2.29
CA ASN A 58 14.08 -16.92 -2.97
C ASN A 58 12.59 -17.10 -2.62
N VAL A 59 12.08 -16.46 -1.56
CA VAL A 59 10.65 -16.51 -1.22
C VAL A 59 9.88 -15.32 -1.81
N LEU A 60 10.58 -14.36 -2.43
CA LEU A 60 9.95 -13.24 -3.13
C LEU A 60 9.55 -13.63 -4.55
N ASN A 61 8.33 -13.27 -4.93
CA ASN A 61 7.85 -13.30 -6.30
C ASN A 61 8.05 -11.92 -6.93
N SER A 62 8.82 -11.84 -8.02
CA SER A 62 9.10 -10.57 -8.69
C SER A 62 7.84 -9.88 -9.22
N THR A 63 6.85 -10.65 -9.66
CA THR A 63 5.58 -10.09 -10.15
C THR A 63 4.83 -9.37 -9.03
N ASP A 64 4.81 -9.92 -7.82
CA ASP A 64 4.13 -9.29 -6.68
C ASP A 64 4.82 -7.98 -6.27
N VAL A 65 6.16 -7.95 -6.35
CA VAL A 65 6.95 -6.73 -6.13
C VAL A 65 6.64 -5.66 -7.19
N ASP A 66 6.59 -6.04 -8.47
CA ASP A 66 6.27 -5.12 -9.57
C ASP A 66 4.86 -4.54 -9.43
N LEU A 67 3.88 -5.38 -9.04
CA LEU A 67 2.50 -4.95 -8.80
C LEU A 67 2.40 -3.99 -7.62
N ALA A 68 3.06 -4.28 -6.50
CA ALA A 68 3.13 -3.38 -5.35
C ALA A 68 3.77 -2.04 -5.72
N ALA A 69 4.86 -2.06 -6.49
CA ALA A 69 5.52 -0.86 -6.98
C ALA A 69 4.59 -0.02 -7.87
N ALA A 70 3.81 -0.65 -8.76
CA ALA A 70 2.85 0.03 -9.62
C ALA A 70 1.73 0.72 -8.80
N VAL A 71 1.19 0.04 -7.77
CA VAL A 71 0.20 0.62 -6.85
C VAL A 71 0.75 1.87 -6.18
N TRP A 72 1.94 1.78 -5.59
CA TRP A 72 2.56 2.92 -4.91
C TRP A 72 2.90 4.07 -5.85
N ALA A 73 3.40 3.77 -7.06
CA ALA A 73 3.70 4.80 -8.06
C ALA A 73 2.45 5.61 -8.44
N VAL A 74 1.32 4.93 -8.72
CA VAL A 74 0.06 5.58 -9.08
C VAL A 74 -0.48 6.45 -7.94
N TYR A 75 -0.53 5.92 -6.72
CA TYR A 75 -1.02 6.68 -5.57
C TYR A 75 -0.10 7.85 -5.21
N ALA A 76 1.21 7.63 -5.15
CA ALA A 76 2.17 8.68 -4.85
C ALA A 76 2.10 9.82 -5.88
N PHE A 77 2.06 9.48 -7.17
CA PHE A 77 1.92 10.47 -8.23
C PHE A 77 0.59 11.22 -8.14
N ALA A 78 -0.54 10.52 -8.02
CA ALA A 78 -1.85 11.16 -7.98
C ALA A 78 -2.04 12.06 -6.74
N ILE A 79 -1.60 11.61 -5.56
CA ILE A 79 -1.70 12.37 -4.31
C ILE A 79 -0.79 13.61 -4.34
N ALA A 80 0.44 13.47 -4.86
CA ALA A 80 1.37 14.59 -4.97
C ALA A 80 0.87 15.68 -5.94
N ASN A 81 0.01 15.33 -6.90
CA ASN A 81 -0.55 16.24 -7.90
C ASN A 81 -1.97 16.71 -7.58
N LEU A 82 -2.47 16.52 -6.35
CA LEU A 82 -3.77 17.09 -5.96
C LEU A 82 -3.70 18.62 -5.94
N GLU A 83 -4.71 19.28 -6.49
CA GLU A 83 -4.86 20.74 -6.45
C GLU A 83 -4.91 21.27 -5.01
N HIS A 84 -5.56 20.51 -4.13
CA HIS A 84 -5.66 20.80 -2.71
C HIS A 84 -4.94 19.75 -1.88
N ARG A 85 -4.18 20.20 -0.88
CA ARG A 85 -3.48 19.30 0.04
C ARG A 85 -4.46 18.55 0.93
N LEU A 86 -4.09 17.31 1.26
CA LEU A 86 -4.78 16.56 2.31
C LEU A 86 -4.61 17.24 3.68
N PRO A 87 -5.54 16.98 4.63
CA PRO A 87 -5.39 17.39 6.03
C PRO A 87 -4.03 16.96 6.62
N ARG A 88 -3.58 17.72 7.62
CA ARG A 88 -2.32 17.51 8.35
C ARG A 88 -2.58 17.52 9.84
#